data_AF-A0A930NMN1-F1
#
_entry.id   AF-A0A930NMN1-F1
#
_cell.length_a   1.000
_cell.length_b   1.000
_cell.length_c   1.000
_cell.angle_alpha   90.00
_cell.angle_beta   90.00
_cell.angle_gamma   90.00
#
_symmetry.space_group_name_H-M   'P 1'
#
loop_
_entity.id
_entity.type
_entity.pdbx_description
1 polymer ?
#
loop_
_entity_poly.entity_id
_entity_poly.type
_entity_poly.pdbx_seq_one_letter_code
_entity_poly.pdbx_strand_id
1 'polypeptide(L)'
;METNFNEIAKLKEINAREAALKQYIVYEKVYSDAIPALYVSTYAKYNAGYLTGAWINLQACEDKETFLKVCRALHGDEEYPELMFQDFQNFPKELYSECGGVDDLYTYIEALESCESPEALAAFLDYFELDDLCEFDDRFKGSFNSEVDFAYDYVDNRELLKDAGELALYFNYEAYARDLFINNYVFINGFVFFKGNLN
;
A
#
# COMPACT_ATOMS: atom_id res chain seq x y z
N MET A 1 18.79 -20.26 0.21
CA MET A 1 18.84 -21.27 1.29
C MET A 1 17.53 -21.09 2.02
N GLU A 2 16.66 -22.10 2.00
CA GLU A 2 15.29 -21.97 2.52
C GLU A 2 15.32 -21.75 4.04
N THR A 3 14.58 -20.75 4.54
CA THR A 3 14.53 -20.43 5.97
C THR A 3 13.86 -21.57 6.73
N ASN A 4 14.55 -22.16 7.69
CA ASN A 4 13.98 -23.23 8.52
C ASN A 4 13.23 -22.65 9.73
N PHE A 5 11.99 -22.21 9.51
CA PHE A 5 11.13 -21.63 10.54
C PHE A 5 10.92 -22.54 11.76
N ASN A 6 10.88 -23.86 11.57
CA ASN A 6 10.69 -24.83 12.65
C ASN A 6 11.88 -24.90 13.62
N GLU A 7 13.11 -24.79 13.12
CA GLU A 7 14.30 -24.74 13.97
C GLU A 7 14.42 -23.40 14.69
N ILE A 8 14.06 -22.31 14.01
CA ILE A 8 14.01 -20.98 14.61
C ILE A 8 13.02 -20.96 15.78
N ALA A 9 11.82 -21.52 15.60
CA ALA A 9 10.78 -21.55 16.65
C ALA A 9 11.24 -22.20 17.96
N LYS A 10 12.20 -23.13 17.90
CA LYS A 10 12.74 -23.85 19.07
C LYS A 10 13.78 -23.05 19.85
N LEU A 11 14.25 -21.92 19.33
CA LEU A 11 15.21 -21.06 20.03
C LEU A 11 14.54 -20.45 21.26
N LYS A 12 15.22 -20.59 22.40
CA LYS A 12 14.66 -20.22 23.72
C LYS A 12 14.37 -18.72 23.87
N GLU A 13 15.28 -17.88 23.41
CA GLU A 13 15.20 -16.43 23.62
C GLU A 13 14.59 -15.75 22.40
N ILE A 14 13.71 -14.76 22.60
CA ILE A 14 13.10 -14.00 21.49
C ILE A 14 14.16 -13.29 20.63
N ASN A 15 15.19 -12.71 21.25
CA ASN A 15 16.29 -12.05 20.53
C ASN A 15 17.06 -13.00 19.59
N ALA A 16 17.13 -14.29 19.94
CA ALA A 16 17.76 -15.30 19.07
C ALA A 16 16.88 -15.62 17.85
N ARG A 17 15.55 -15.66 18.05
CA ARG A 17 14.56 -15.83 16.97
C ARG A 17 14.55 -14.61 16.05
N GLU A 18 14.53 -13.41 16.61
CA GLU A 18 14.63 -12.16 15.84
C GLU A 18 15.92 -12.12 15.02
N ALA A 19 17.07 -12.43 15.62
CA ALA A 19 18.34 -12.45 14.91
C ALA A 19 18.37 -13.48 13.76
N ALA A 20 17.69 -14.63 13.92
CA ALA A 20 17.55 -15.63 12.87
C ALA A 20 16.55 -15.21 11.77
N LEU A 21 15.53 -14.41 12.12
CA LEU A 21 14.51 -13.86 11.23
C LEU A 21 14.87 -12.47 10.68
N LYS A 22 16.11 -12.00 10.87
CA LYS A 22 16.52 -10.62 10.57
C LYS A 22 16.19 -10.11 9.17
N GLN A 23 16.02 -10.99 8.19
CA GLN A 23 15.64 -10.59 6.82
C GLN A 23 14.16 -10.20 6.68
N TYR A 24 13.33 -10.65 7.62
CA TYR A 24 11.89 -10.37 7.69
C TYR A 24 11.53 -9.32 8.75
N ILE A 25 12.52 -8.80 9.49
CA ILE A 25 12.28 -7.84 10.58
C ILE A 25 12.78 -6.46 10.18
N VAL A 26 11.96 -5.45 10.41
CA VAL A 26 12.34 -4.04 10.26
C VAL A 26 13.12 -3.64 11.51
N TYR A 27 14.41 -3.33 11.34
CA TYR A 27 15.22 -2.70 12.37
C TYR A 27 15.26 -1.19 12.10
N GLU A 28 15.01 -0.37 13.13
CA GLU A 28 14.93 1.12 13.10
C GLU A 28 16.11 1.87 12.43
N LYS A 29 17.13 1.18 11.91
CA LYS A 29 18.35 1.78 11.35
C LYS A 29 18.63 1.47 9.89
N VAL A 30 17.81 0.70 9.19
CA VAL A 30 18.10 0.39 7.78
C VAL A 30 16.88 0.67 6.92
N TYR A 31 17.10 1.57 5.96
CA TYR A 31 16.27 1.97 4.82
C TYR A 31 15.39 3.21 5.02
N SER A 32 15.61 4.15 4.10
CA SER A 32 14.94 5.43 3.90
C SER A 32 13.61 5.31 3.15
N ASP A 33 13.16 4.08 2.91
CA ASP A 33 12.01 3.79 2.06
C ASP A 33 10.86 3.33 2.95
N ALA A 34 9.64 3.76 2.64
CA ALA A 34 8.45 3.47 3.43
C ALA A 34 8.05 1.98 3.28
N ILE A 35 8.64 1.10 4.10
CA ILE A 35 8.40 -0.36 4.09
C ILE A 35 7.05 -0.68 4.76
N PRO A 36 6.09 -1.32 4.08
CA PRO A 36 4.87 -1.83 4.69
C PRO A 36 5.19 -2.85 5.79
N ALA A 37 4.77 -2.58 7.02
CA ALA A 37 5.12 -3.41 8.17
C ALA A 37 3.99 -3.52 9.20
N LEU A 38 3.92 -4.68 9.86
CA LEU A 38 3.05 -4.93 11.01
C LEU A 38 3.88 -5.18 12.25
N TYR A 39 3.52 -4.56 13.38
CA TYR A 39 4.06 -4.94 14.68
C TYR A 39 3.26 -6.13 15.22
N VAL A 40 3.91 -7.29 15.30
CA VAL A 40 3.24 -8.54 15.68
C VAL A 40 3.68 -8.97 17.08
N SER A 41 2.69 -9.22 17.92
CA SER A 41 2.80 -9.86 19.23
C SER A 41 1.74 -10.96 19.34
N THR A 42 1.44 -11.41 20.57
CA THR A 42 0.35 -12.36 20.85
C THR A 42 -0.61 -11.79 21.88
N TYR A 43 -1.89 -12.16 21.80
CA TYR A 43 -2.88 -11.77 22.80
C TYR A 43 -2.50 -12.29 24.20
N ALA A 44 -1.91 -13.48 24.28
CA ALA A 44 -1.43 -14.05 25.54
C ALA A 44 -0.37 -13.15 26.21
N LYS A 45 0.61 -12.66 25.44
CA LYS A 45 1.65 -11.73 25.92
C LYS A 45 1.04 -10.39 26.32
N TYR A 46 0.18 -9.82 25.49
CA TYR A 46 -0.49 -8.56 25.77
C TYR A 46 -1.31 -8.61 27.08
N ASN A 47 -2.12 -9.65 27.26
CA ASN A 47 -2.92 -9.86 28.46
C ASN A 47 -2.07 -10.06 29.73
N ALA A 48 -0.85 -10.57 29.57
CA ALA A 48 0.13 -10.71 30.66
C ALA A 48 0.97 -9.43 30.90
N GLY A 49 0.70 -8.35 30.17
CA GLY A 49 1.43 -7.08 30.28
C GLY A 49 2.79 -7.07 29.60
N TYR A 50 3.07 -8.05 28.73
CA TYR A 50 4.29 -8.11 27.92
C TYR A 50 4.00 -7.56 26.52
N LEU A 51 4.71 -6.49 26.15
CA LEU A 51 4.66 -5.89 24.80
C LEU A 51 5.78 -6.42 23.91
N THR A 52 6.18 -7.68 24.09
CA THR A 52 7.24 -8.30 23.29
C THR A 52 6.70 -8.71 21.93
N GLY A 53 7.33 -8.20 20.88
CA GLY A 53 6.94 -8.39 19.49
C GLY A 53 8.00 -7.77 18.57
N ALA A 54 7.77 -7.87 17.26
CA ALA A 54 8.68 -7.28 16.28
C ALA A 54 7.91 -6.70 15.10
N TRP A 55 8.49 -5.68 14.46
CA TRP A 55 8.04 -5.16 13.18
C TRP A 55 8.41 -6.14 12.07
N ILE A 56 7.41 -6.75 11.45
CA ILE A 56 7.58 -7.70 10.34
C ILE A 56 7.47 -6.94 9.01
N ASN A 57 8.50 -7.05 8.17
CA ASN A 57 8.52 -6.52 6.82
C ASN A 57 7.64 -7.39 5.92
N LEU A 58 6.54 -6.82 5.42
CA LEU A 58 5.56 -7.58 4.64
C LEU A 58 6.08 -7.93 3.23
N GLN A 59 6.85 -7.03 2.61
CA GLN A 59 7.46 -7.26 1.29
C GLN A 59 8.52 -8.36 1.35
N ALA A 60 9.36 -8.37 2.39
CA ALA A 60 10.37 -9.42 2.57
C ALA A 60 9.76 -10.81 2.81
N CYS A 61 8.50 -10.87 3.25
CA CYS A 61 7.78 -12.12 3.38
C CYS A 61 7.22 -12.63 2.05
N GLU A 62 7.06 -11.78 1.03
CA GLU A 62 6.52 -12.07 -0.31
C GLU A 62 5.04 -12.50 -0.32
N ASP A 63 4.61 -13.34 0.63
CA ASP A 63 3.24 -13.85 0.70
C ASP A 63 2.74 -14.03 2.15
N LYS A 64 1.42 -14.20 2.28
CA LYS A 64 0.74 -14.45 3.54
C LYS A 64 1.23 -15.70 4.27
N GLU A 65 1.55 -16.78 3.56
CA GLU A 65 1.98 -18.02 4.22
C GLU A 65 3.31 -17.83 4.93
N THR A 66 4.26 -17.19 4.25
CA THR A 66 5.59 -16.88 4.74
C THR A 66 5.51 -15.89 5.89
N PHE A 67 4.68 -14.86 5.79
CA PHE A 67 4.39 -13.96 6.91
C PHE A 67 3.91 -14.71 8.16
N LEU A 68 2.93 -15.61 8.00
CA LEU A 68 2.43 -16.40 9.12
C LEU A 68 3.48 -17.37 9.67
N LYS A 69 4.35 -17.94 8.83
CA LYS A 69 5.49 -18.79 9.25
C LYS A 69 6.51 -17.97 10.05
N VAL A 70 6.82 -16.74 9.62
CA VAL A 70 7.69 -15.80 10.34
C VAL A 70 7.12 -15.47 11.71
N CYS A 71 5.84 -15.08 11.79
CA CYS A 71 5.19 -14.72 13.04
C CYS A 71 5.15 -15.90 14.04
N ARG A 72 4.81 -17.10 13.56
CA ARG A 72 4.81 -18.32 14.39
C ARG A 72 6.21 -18.71 14.85
N ALA A 73 7.23 -18.53 14.00
CA ALA A 73 8.61 -18.77 14.41
C ALA A 73 9.08 -17.76 15.47
N LEU A 74 8.73 -16.48 15.31
CA LEU A 74 9.03 -15.42 16.29
C LEU A 74 8.38 -15.70 17.66
N HIS A 75 7.17 -16.27 17.66
CA HIS A 75 6.42 -16.60 18.88
C HIS A 75 6.36 -18.10 19.19
N GLY A 76 7.33 -18.88 18.74
CA GLY A 76 7.44 -20.33 19.01
C GLY A 76 7.65 -20.74 20.49
N ASP A 77 7.66 -19.77 21.42
CA ASP A 77 7.61 -19.99 22.86
C ASP A 77 6.20 -20.35 23.35
N GLU A 78 5.20 -20.15 22.49
CA GLU A 78 3.82 -20.56 22.68
C GLU A 78 3.50 -21.74 21.73
N GLU A 79 2.76 -22.74 22.23
CA GLU A 79 2.38 -23.92 21.42
C GLU A 79 1.40 -23.54 20.29
N TYR A 80 0.50 -22.60 20.57
CA TYR A 80 -0.50 -22.07 19.65
C TYR A 80 -0.60 -20.54 19.80
N PRO A 81 0.36 -19.78 19.25
CA PRO A 81 0.37 -18.33 19.40
C PRO A 81 -0.84 -17.72 18.69
N GLU A 82 -1.69 -17.03 19.46
CA GLU A 82 -2.78 -16.22 18.94
C GLU A 82 -2.22 -14.84 18.58
N LEU A 83 -1.92 -14.65 17.29
CA LEU A 83 -1.25 -13.47 16.78
C LEU A 83 -2.13 -12.22 16.97
N MET A 84 -1.50 -11.13 17.39
CA MET A 84 -2.09 -9.81 17.50
C MET A 84 -1.21 -8.83 16.72
N PHE A 85 -1.82 -8.15 15.74
CA PHE A 85 -1.19 -7.06 15.01
C PHE A 85 -1.50 -5.79 15.80
N GLN A 86 -0.52 -5.27 16.53
CA GLN A 86 -0.74 -4.18 17.49
C GLN A 86 -0.58 -2.80 16.87
N ASP A 87 0.20 -2.72 15.79
CA ASP A 87 0.49 -1.47 15.10
C ASP A 87 0.89 -1.74 13.64
N PHE A 88 0.89 -0.70 12.82
CA PHE A 88 1.18 -0.77 11.39
C PHE A 88 1.93 0.45 10.86
N GLN A 89 2.65 0.27 9.76
CA GLN A 89 3.39 1.34 9.08
C GLN A 89 3.34 1.19 7.56
N ASN A 90 3.30 2.34 6.88
CA ASN A 90 3.51 2.49 5.43
C ASN A 90 2.54 1.71 4.54
N PHE A 91 1.29 1.61 4.95
CA PHE A 91 0.16 1.21 4.09
C PHE A 91 -1.14 1.88 4.58
N PRO A 92 -2.18 1.96 3.74
CA PRO A 92 -3.45 2.62 4.09
C PRO A 92 -4.10 2.03 5.35
N LYS A 93 -4.62 2.91 6.21
CA LYS A 93 -5.23 2.52 7.49
C LYS A 93 -6.46 1.64 7.31
N GLU A 94 -7.14 1.80 6.18
CA GLU A 94 -8.36 1.08 5.80
C GLU A 94 -8.09 -0.42 5.65
N LEU A 95 -6.85 -0.81 5.35
CA LEU A 95 -6.40 -2.20 5.23
C LEU A 95 -5.92 -2.79 6.58
N TYR A 96 -5.77 -1.95 7.61
CA TYR A 96 -5.30 -2.40 8.90
C TYR A 96 -6.40 -3.10 9.70
N SER A 97 -6.08 -4.27 10.23
CA SER A 97 -6.89 -5.02 11.19
C SER A 97 -5.99 -5.62 12.26
N GLU A 98 -6.43 -5.63 13.51
CA GLU A 98 -5.62 -6.15 14.64
C GLU A 98 -5.43 -7.68 14.62
N CYS A 99 -6.21 -8.40 13.82
CA CYS A 99 -6.22 -9.87 13.83
C CYS A 99 -6.41 -10.54 12.46
N GLY A 100 -6.41 -9.76 11.36
CA GLY A 100 -6.78 -10.28 10.04
C GLY A 100 -6.42 -9.35 8.88
N GLY A 101 -7.15 -9.46 7.77
CA GLY A 101 -6.96 -8.62 6.58
C GLY A 101 -5.67 -8.90 5.80
N VAL A 102 -4.98 -10.02 6.09
CA VAL A 102 -3.67 -10.29 5.50
C VAL A 102 -3.75 -10.56 4.00
N ASP A 103 -4.83 -11.17 3.49
CA ASP A 103 -4.99 -11.38 2.05
C ASP A 103 -5.06 -10.05 1.30
N ASP A 104 -5.93 -9.16 1.76
CA ASP A 104 -6.11 -7.79 1.26
C ASP A 104 -4.80 -6.98 1.31
N LEU A 105 -4.03 -7.13 2.40
CA LEU A 105 -2.71 -6.50 2.53
C LEU A 105 -1.73 -7.00 1.46
N TYR A 106 -1.73 -8.30 1.16
CA TYR A 106 -0.84 -8.84 0.12
C TYR A 106 -1.28 -8.45 -1.29
N THR A 107 -2.58 -8.33 -1.56
CA THR A 107 -3.07 -7.72 -2.80
C THR A 107 -2.57 -6.28 -2.96
N TYR A 108 -2.58 -5.49 -1.89
CA TYR A 108 -2.01 -4.14 -1.90
C TYR A 108 -0.49 -4.14 -2.11
N ILE A 109 0.25 -5.05 -1.46
CA ILE A 109 1.71 -5.14 -1.60
C ILE A 109 2.11 -5.50 -3.03
N GLU A 110 1.41 -6.46 -3.66
CA GLU A 110 1.65 -6.82 -5.06
C GLU A 110 1.44 -5.61 -5.98
N ALA A 111 0.37 -4.84 -5.77
CA ALA A 111 0.13 -3.61 -6.53
C ALA A 111 1.23 -2.57 -6.27
N LEU A 112 1.64 -2.39 -5.01
CA LEU A 112 2.71 -1.47 -4.61
C LEU A 112 4.04 -1.78 -5.29
N GLU A 113 4.39 -3.06 -5.43
CA GLU A 113 5.61 -3.50 -6.11
C GLU A 113 5.56 -3.35 -7.63
N SER A 114 4.36 -3.42 -8.21
CA SER A 114 4.14 -3.19 -9.63
C SER A 114 4.02 -1.70 -10.01
N CYS A 115 3.73 -0.84 -9.05
CA CYS A 115 3.43 0.57 -9.30
C CYS A 115 4.69 1.44 -9.25
N GLU A 116 4.83 2.34 -10.23
CA GLU A 116 5.93 3.31 -10.25
C GLU A 116 5.78 4.42 -9.19
N SER A 117 4.56 4.67 -8.70
CA SER A 117 4.27 5.71 -7.70
C SER A 117 3.38 5.19 -6.57
N PRO A 118 3.98 4.77 -5.44
CA PRO A 118 3.28 4.38 -4.21
C PRO A 118 2.25 5.40 -3.72
N GLU A 119 2.55 6.69 -3.86
CA GLU A 119 1.68 7.79 -3.44
C GLU A 119 0.39 7.84 -4.28
N ALA A 120 0.47 7.44 -5.55
CA ALA A 120 -0.71 7.35 -6.41
C ALA A 120 -1.63 6.20 -5.97
N LEU A 121 -1.09 5.06 -5.53
CA LEU A 121 -1.91 3.97 -4.98
C LEU A 121 -2.63 4.37 -3.70
N ALA A 122 -1.95 5.09 -2.80
CA ALA A 122 -2.59 5.61 -1.60
C ALA A 122 -3.71 6.59 -1.95
N ALA A 123 -3.47 7.51 -2.88
CA ALA A 123 -4.48 8.46 -3.37
C ALA A 123 -5.64 7.78 -4.12
N PHE A 124 -5.40 6.64 -4.76
CA PHE A 124 -6.45 5.84 -5.40
C PHE A 124 -7.41 5.27 -4.35
N LEU A 125 -6.89 4.69 -3.27
CA LEU A 125 -7.66 4.09 -2.18
C LEU A 125 -8.39 5.13 -1.29
N ASP A 126 -8.06 6.42 -1.40
CA ASP A 126 -8.84 7.50 -0.79
C ASP A 126 -10.22 7.68 -1.46
N TYR A 127 -10.44 7.10 -2.64
CA TYR A 127 -11.69 7.24 -3.41
C TYR A 127 -12.29 5.93 -3.93
N PHE A 128 -11.44 4.98 -4.34
CA PHE A 128 -11.84 3.67 -4.81
C PHE A 128 -11.69 2.62 -3.69
N GLU A 129 -12.36 1.48 -3.85
CA GLU A 129 -12.25 0.38 -2.91
C GLU A 129 -11.06 -0.52 -3.27
N LEU A 130 -10.63 -1.37 -2.34
CA LEU A 130 -9.54 -2.32 -2.60
C LEU A 130 -9.89 -3.29 -3.75
N ASP A 131 -11.16 -3.64 -3.91
CA ASP A 131 -11.64 -4.49 -4.99
C ASP A 131 -11.39 -3.86 -6.38
N ASP A 132 -11.31 -2.52 -6.45
CA ASP A 132 -11.02 -1.77 -7.67
C ASP A 132 -9.51 -1.68 -7.97
N LEU A 133 -8.63 -2.19 -7.10
CA LEU A 133 -7.17 -2.02 -7.23
C LEU A 133 -6.63 -2.65 -8.54
N CYS A 134 -7.27 -3.72 -9.02
CA CYS A 134 -6.94 -4.33 -10.31
C CYS A 134 -7.16 -3.40 -11.52
N GLU A 135 -7.94 -2.33 -11.34
CA GLU A 135 -8.25 -1.33 -12.35
C GLU A 135 -7.35 -0.07 -12.24
N PHE A 136 -6.40 -0.07 -11.31
CA PHE A 136 -5.55 1.10 -11.01
C PHE A 136 -4.86 1.64 -12.27
N ASP A 137 -4.19 0.79 -13.04
CA ASP A 137 -3.45 1.19 -14.24
C ASP A 137 -4.35 1.79 -15.32
N ASP A 138 -5.55 1.22 -15.49
CA ASP A 138 -6.53 1.70 -16.46
C ASP A 138 -7.15 3.05 -16.03
N ARG A 139 -7.28 3.27 -14.72
CA ARG A 139 -7.88 4.48 -14.15
C ARG A 139 -6.86 5.61 -13.99
N PHE A 140 -5.60 5.31 -13.71
CA PHE A 140 -4.56 6.31 -13.49
C PHE A 140 -4.30 7.13 -14.76
N LYS A 141 -4.18 8.46 -14.60
CA LYS A 141 -3.88 9.40 -15.70
C LYS A 141 -2.61 10.20 -15.49
N GLY A 142 -1.98 10.09 -14.32
CA GLY A 142 -0.73 10.77 -14.01
C GLY A 142 -0.85 11.77 -12.86
N SER A 143 0.27 12.44 -12.59
CA SER A 143 0.40 13.49 -11.59
C SER A 143 0.28 14.87 -12.23
N PHE A 144 -0.49 15.76 -11.61
CA PHE A 144 -0.76 17.11 -12.09
C PHE A 144 -0.78 18.11 -10.93
N ASN A 145 -0.45 19.37 -11.20
CA ASN A 145 -0.45 20.40 -10.15
C ASN A 145 -1.87 20.89 -9.80
N SER A 146 -2.82 20.71 -10.73
CA SER A 146 -4.23 21.07 -10.54
C SER A 146 -5.13 20.40 -11.59
N GLU A 147 -6.45 20.49 -11.39
CA GLU A 147 -7.44 20.10 -12.40
C GLU A 147 -7.26 20.85 -13.73
N VAL A 148 -6.86 22.12 -13.66
CA VAL A 148 -6.63 22.95 -14.85
C VAL A 148 -5.40 22.49 -15.62
N ASP A 149 -4.33 22.11 -14.89
CA ASP A 149 -3.10 21.54 -15.47
C ASP A 149 -3.41 20.26 -16.27
N PHE A 150 -4.24 19.36 -15.69
CA PHE A 150 -4.75 18.20 -16.41
C PHE A 150 -5.57 18.58 -17.65
N ALA A 151 -6.42 19.60 -17.57
CA ALA A 151 -7.22 20.03 -18.72
C ALA A 151 -6.35 20.60 -19.86
N TYR A 152 -5.24 21.29 -19.55
CA TYR A 152 -4.25 21.71 -20.54
C TYR A 152 -3.64 20.50 -21.24
N ASP A 153 -3.08 19.57 -20.48
CA ASP A 153 -2.47 18.34 -21.01
C ASP A 153 -3.46 17.53 -21.86
N TYR A 154 -4.69 17.37 -21.38
CA TYR A 154 -5.74 16.63 -22.07
C TYR A 154 -6.12 17.25 -23.43
N VAL A 155 -6.18 18.58 -23.50
CA VAL A 155 -6.49 19.32 -24.73
C VAL A 155 -5.34 19.22 -25.73
N ASP A 156 -4.11 19.37 -25.25
CA ASP A 156 -2.90 19.37 -26.09
C ASP A 156 -2.62 17.97 -26.65
N ASN A 157 -2.61 16.94 -25.80
CA ASN A 157 -2.35 15.55 -26.19
C ASN A 157 -3.40 14.98 -27.16
N ARG A 158 -4.62 15.52 -27.16
CA ARG A 158 -5.71 15.12 -28.09
C ARG A 158 -5.90 16.08 -29.25
N GLU A 159 -5.06 17.12 -29.34
CA GLU A 159 -5.13 18.18 -30.35
C GLU A 159 -6.54 18.79 -30.51
N LEU A 160 -7.32 18.93 -29.42
CA LEU A 160 -8.75 19.29 -29.51
C LEU A 160 -8.98 20.66 -30.14
N LEU A 161 -7.99 21.55 -30.09
CA LEU A 161 -8.08 22.92 -30.58
C LEU A 161 -7.29 23.16 -31.88
N LYS A 162 -6.77 22.11 -32.55
CA LYS A 162 -5.91 22.29 -33.74
C LYS A 162 -6.56 23.07 -34.88
N ASP A 163 -7.88 22.92 -35.03
CA ASP A 163 -8.65 23.57 -36.10
C ASP A 163 -9.26 24.91 -35.65
N ALA A 164 -9.05 25.32 -34.39
CA ALA A 164 -9.64 26.54 -33.83
C ALA A 164 -8.85 27.83 -34.17
N GLY A 165 -7.62 27.71 -34.70
CA GLY A 165 -6.79 28.86 -35.06
C GLY A 165 -6.59 29.83 -33.89
N GLU A 166 -6.71 31.14 -34.15
CA GLU A 166 -6.57 32.19 -33.13
C GLU A 166 -7.59 32.08 -31.98
N LEU A 167 -8.73 31.42 -32.19
CA LEU A 167 -9.74 31.23 -31.14
C LEU A 167 -9.25 30.31 -30.02
N ALA A 168 -8.27 29.44 -30.29
CA ALA A 168 -7.67 28.56 -29.27
C ALA A 168 -7.08 29.36 -28.09
N LEU A 169 -6.61 30.59 -28.33
CA LEU A 169 -6.06 31.49 -27.31
C LEU A 169 -7.11 31.94 -26.27
N TYR A 170 -8.40 31.82 -26.60
CA TYR A 170 -9.52 32.21 -25.75
C TYR A 170 -10.23 31.02 -25.11
N PHE A 171 -9.69 29.80 -25.26
CA PHE A 171 -10.28 28.62 -24.64
C PHE A 171 -10.23 28.71 -23.12
N ASN A 172 -11.37 28.48 -22.47
CA ASN A 172 -11.50 28.56 -21.02
C ASN A 172 -11.19 27.20 -20.37
N TYR A 173 -9.91 26.97 -20.07
CA TYR A 173 -9.45 25.74 -19.43
C TYR A 173 -10.05 25.51 -18.04
N GLU A 174 -10.35 26.56 -17.27
CA GLU A 174 -10.97 26.42 -15.95
C GLU A 174 -12.40 25.84 -16.06
N ALA A 175 -13.20 26.37 -16.99
CA ALA A 175 -14.55 25.87 -17.22
C ALA A 175 -14.53 24.43 -17.74
N TYR A 176 -13.59 24.11 -18.64
CA TYR A 176 -13.46 22.77 -19.20
C TYR A 176 -12.96 21.75 -18.17
N ALA A 177 -11.97 22.11 -17.34
CA ALA A 177 -11.50 21.30 -16.23
C ALA A 177 -12.66 20.93 -15.31
N ARG A 178 -13.46 21.92 -14.89
CA ARG A 178 -14.64 21.68 -14.05
C ARG A 178 -15.59 20.64 -14.65
N ASP A 179 -15.85 20.71 -15.95
CA ASP A 179 -16.73 19.75 -16.63
C ASP A 179 -16.10 18.34 -16.71
N LEU A 180 -14.78 18.25 -16.90
CA LEU A 180 -14.04 16.97 -16.89
C LEU A 180 -14.13 16.28 -15.52
N PHE A 181 -13.89 16.99 -14.42
CA PHE A 181 -13.87 16.43 -13.05
C PHE A 181 -15.28 16.21 -12.46
N ILE A 182 -16.29 16.96 -12.91
CA ILE A 182 -17.68 16.65 -12.56
C ILE A 182 -18.07 15.29 -13.12
N ASN A 183 -17.75 15.03 -14.38
CA ASN A 183 -18.31 13.88 -15.10
C ASN A 183 -17.44 12.62 -15.00
N ASN A 184 -16.12 12.74 -15.22
CA ASN A 184 -15.30 11.60 -15.64
C ASN A 184 -14.04 11.38 -14.80
N TYR A 185 -13.55 12.41 -14.10
CA TYR A 185 -12.28 12.35 -13.39
C TYR A 185 -12.42 12.72 -11.91
N VAL A 186 -11.42 12.37 -11.12
CA VAL A 186 -11.22 12.82 -9.75
C VAL A 186 -9.75 13.22 -9.55
N PHE A 187 -9.50 14.28 -8.79
CA PHE A 187 -8.17 14.78 -8.47
C PHE A 187 -7.91 14.62 -6.96
N ILE A 188 -6.92 13.81 -6.59
CA ILE A 188 -6.64 13.45 -5.20
C ILE A 188 -5.14 13.48 -4.96
N ASN A 189 -4.69 14.27 -3.99
CA ASN A 189 -3.29 14.35 -3.56
C ASN A 189 -2.28 14.57 -4.71
N GLY A 190 -2.68 15.29 -5.77
CA GLY A 190 -1.82 15.56 -6.94
C GLY A 190 -2.00 14.57 -8.10
N PHE A 191 -2.84 13.54 -7.95
CA PHE A 191 -3.05 12.50 -8.95
C PHE A 191 -4.44 12.58 -9.57
N VAL A 192 -4.55 12.26 -10.86
CA VAL A 192 -5.83 12.19 -11.58
C VAL A 192 -6.19 10.74 -11.88
N PHE A 193 -7.42 10.37 -11.55
CA PHE A 193 -8.00 9.07 -11.86
C PHE A 193 -9.30 9.22 -12.67
N PHE A 194 -9.53 8.29 -13.58
CA PHE A 194 -10.81 8.16 -14.28
C PHE A 194 -11.81 7.41 -13.40
N LYS A 195 -12.91 8.07 -13.04
CA LYS A 195 -14.00 7.52 -12.20
C LYS A 195 -15.20 7.00 -13.00
N GLY A 196 -15.17 7.12 -14.33
CA GLY A 196 -16.21 6.54 -15.17
C GLY A 196 -16.17 5.02 -15.19
N ASN A 197 -17.16 4.41 -15.84
CA ASN A 197 -17.18 2.97 -16.07
C ASN A 197 -16.09 2.58 -17.06
N LEU A 198 -15.31 1.57 -16.70
CA LEU A 198 -14.44 0.86 -17.63
C LEU A 198 -15.32 -0.08 -18.46
N ASN A 199 -15.19 -0.04 -19.78
CA ASN A 199 -15.99 -0.85 -20.72
C ASN A 199 -15.24 -2.11 -21.13
#